data_AF-A0A916S2E9-F1
#
_entry.id   AF-A0A916S2E9-F1
#
_cell.length_a   1.000
_cell.length_b   1.000
_cell.length_c   1.000
_cell.angle_alpha   90.00
_cell.angle_beta   90.00
_cell.angle_gamma   90.00
#
_symmetry.space_group_name_H-M   'P 1'
#
loop_
_entity.id
_entity.type
_entity.pdbx_description
1 polymer ?
#
loop_
_entity_poly.entity_id
_entity_poly.type
_entity_poly.pdbx_seq_one_letter_code
_entity_poly.pdbx_strand_id
1 'polypeptide(L)' 'MTEPVNQAAIWLATTPDTAKPRPVIPYLRKQFGLSPVEAVKAIKESHLIKAGASR' A
#
# COMPACT_ATOMS: atom_id res chain seq x y z
N MET A 1 0.12 4.92 17.21
CA MET A 1 1.09 4.35 16.26
C MET A 1 0.27 3.62 15.20
N THR A 2 0.35 4.01 13.93
CA THR A 2 -0.39 3.35 12.83
C THR A 2 0.43 2.17 12.34
N GLU A 3 -0.18 0.98 12.20
CA GLU A 3 0.54 -0.22 11.73
C GLU A 3 1.21 0.02 10.36
N PRO A 4 2.43 -0.51 10.11
CA PRO A 4 3.15 -0.32 8.84
C PRO A 4 2.35 -0.71 7.59
N VAL A 5 1.51 -1.75 7.71
CA VAL A 5 0.58 -2.17 6.65
C VAL A 5 -0.41 -1.07 6.29
N ASN A 6 -0.97 -0.37 7.28
CA ASN A 6 -1.95 0.70 7.07
C ASN A 6 -1.29 1.92 6.42
N GLN A 7 -0.05 2.24 6.83
CA GLN A 7 0.72 3.32 6.21
C GLN A 7 1.00 3.04 4.73
N ALA A 8 1.42 1.81 4.41
CA ALA A 8 1.62 1.37 3.04
C ALA A 8 0.32 1.37 2.23
N ALA A 9 -0.80 0.93 2.82
CA ALA A 9 -2.10 0.90 2.18
C ALA A 9 -2.59 2.32 1.82
N ILE A 10 -2.45 3.27 2.73
CA ILE A 10 -2.79 4.68 2.49
C ILE A 10 -1.91 5.24 1.37
N TRP A 11 -0.60 5.02 1.42
CA TRP A 11 0.31 5.47 0.37
C TRP A 11 -0.06 4.89 -1.00
N LEU A 12 -0.40 3.60 -1.07
CA LEU A 12 -0.86 2.96 -2.31
C LEU A 12 -2.20 3.52 -2.81
N ALA A 13 -3.09 3.90 -1.89
CA ALA A 13 -4.41 4.44 -2.22
C ALA A 13 -4.32 5.87 -2.80
N THR A 14 -3.43 6.70 -2.25
CA THR A 14 -3.31 8.12 -2.61
C THR A 14 -2.24 8.40 -3.67
N THR A 15 -1.29 7.50 -3.88
CA THR A 15 -0.27 7.66 -4.93
C THR A 15 -0.85 7.30 -6.31
N PRO A 16 -0.72 8.17 -7.34
CA PRO A 16 -1.13 7.84 -8.71
C PRO A 16 -0.40 6.62 -9.27
N ASP A 17 -1.06 5.81 -10.09
CA ASP A 17 -0.49 4.56 -10.60
C ASP A 17 0.74 4.77 -11.52
N THR A 18 0.85 5.94 -12.16
CA THR A 18 2.03 6.34 -12.96
C THR A 18 3.24 6.69 -12.09
N ALA A 19 3.03 7.10 -10.85
CA ALA A 19 4.09 7.43 -9.89
C ALA A 19 4.54 6.24 -9.05
N LYS A 20 3.85 5.10 -9.14
CA LYS A 20 4.21 3.90 -8.38
C LYS A 20 5.42 3.19 -9.00
N PRO A 21 6.46 2.89 -8.21
CA PRO A 21 7.58 2.10 -8.66
C PRO A 21 7.12 0.68 -8.99
N ARG A 22 7.72 0.12 -10.04
CA ARG A 22 7.52 -1.27 -10.45
C ARG A 22 8.88 -1.99 -10.38
N PRO A 23 8.99 -3.11 -9.64
CA PRO A 23 7.91 -3.85 -8.98
C PRO A 23 7.52 -3.25 -7.61
N VAL A 24 6.22 -3.27 -7.27
CA VAL A 24 5.70 -2.61 -6.06
C VAL A 24 6.03 -3.35 -4.76
N ILE A 25 6.00 -4.69 -4.76
CA ILE A 25 6.23 -5.48 -3.54
C ILE A 25 7.64 -5.26 -2.97
N PRO A 26 8.74 -5.38 -3.73
CA PRO A 26 10.08 -5.07 -3.24
C PRO A 26 10.21 -3.65 -2.68
N TYR A 27 9.55 -2.67 -3.30
CA TYR A 27 9.52 -1.30 -2.81
C TYR A 27 8.83 -1.20 -1.45
N LEU A 28 7.63 -1.79 -1.30
CA LEU A 28 6.89 -1.76 -0.04
C LEU A 28 7.67 -2.40 1.11
N ARG A 29 8.34 -3.53 0.83
CA ARG A 29 9.22 -4.21 1.78
C ARG A 29 10.36 -3.29 2.24
N LYS A 30 11.03 -2.62 1.30
CA LYS A 30 12.16 -1.73 1.60
C LYS A 30 11.73 -0.43 2.31
N GLN A 31 10.61 0.17 1.93
CA GLN A 31 10.19 1.48 2.45
C GLN A 31 9.44 1.38 3.79
N PHE A 32 8.60 0.37 3.95
CA PHE A 32 7.73 0.24 5.11
C PHE A 32 8.12 -0.93 6.03
N GLY A 33 9.21 -1.64 5.72
CA GLY A 33 9.70 -2.78 6.51
C GLY A 33 8.81 -4.03 6.46
N LEU A 34 7.97 -4.15 5.43
CA LEU A 34 6.98 -5.23 5.35
C LEU A 34 7.61 -6.57 4.97
N SER A 35 7.03 -7.66 5.48
CA SER A 35 7.13 -8.99 4.87
C SER A 35 6.38 -9.05 3.53
N PRO A 36 6.62 -10.07 2.69
CA PRO A 36 5.85 -10.25 1.45
C PRO A 36 4.33 -10.37 1.68
N VAL A 37 3.92 -11.04 2.76
CA VAL A 37 2.49 -11.23 3.11
C VAL A 37 1.86 -9.90 3.51
N GLU A 38 2.56 -9.10 4.31
CA GLU A 38 2.12 -7.77 4.71
C GLU A 38 2.04 -6.80 3.53
N ALA A 39 2.96 -6.90 2.56
CA ALA A 39 2.89 -6.10 1.34
C ALA A 39 1.63 -6.43 0.51
N VAL A 40 1.27 -7.71 0.39
CA VAL A 40 0.02 -8.13 -0.26
C VAL A 40 -1.20 -7.64 0.52
N LYS A 41 -1.17 -7.71 1.86
CA LYS A 41 -2.22 -7.16 2.72
C LYS A 41 -2.39 -5.65 2.47
N ALA A 42 -1.30 -4.88 2.44
CA ALA A 42 -1.34 -3.44 2.17
C ALA A 42 -1.95 -3.11 0.79
N ILE A 43 -1.65 -3.91 -0.24
CA ILE A 43 -2.27 -3.76 -1.57
C ILE A 43 -3.79 -3.97 -1.50
N LYS A 44 -4.24 -5.04 -0.84
CA LYS A 44 -5.68 -5.31 -0.63
C LYS A 44 -6.38 -4.16 0.09
N GLU A 45 -5.82 -3.71 1.22
CA GLU A 45 -6.37 -2.60 2.01
C GLU A 45 -6.43 -1.30 1.19
N SER A 46 -5.44 -1.04 0.34
CA SER A 46 -5.44 0.15 -0.52
C SER A 46 -6.62 0.19 -1.50
N HIS A 47 -7.06 -0.96 -2.00
CA HIS A 47 -8.23 -1.05 -2.87
C HIS A 47 -9.52 -0.78 -2.09
N LEU A 48 -9.62 -1.26 -0.84
CA LEU A 48 -10.76 -0.97 0.03
C LEU A 48 -10.85 0.53 0.35
N ILE A 49 -9.71 1.18 0.63
CA ILE A 49 -9.64 2.63 0.84
C ILE A 49 -10.13 3.39 -0.39
N LYS A 50 -9.66 3.02 -1.59
CA LYS A 50 -10.09 3.65 -2.85
C LYS A 50 -11.59 3.47 -3.11
N ALA A 51 -12.13 2.28 -2.82
CA ALA A 51 -13.56 1.99 -2.97
C ALA A 51 -14.42 2.78 -1.96
N GLY A 52 -13.95 2.91 -0.71
CA GLY A 52 -14.64 3.68 0.34
C GLY A 52 -14.57 5.20 0.14
N ALA A 53 -13.52 5.72 -0.50
CA ALA A 53 -13.37 7.14 -0.82
C ALA A 53 -14.31 7.63 -1.94
N SER A 54 -14.99 6.71 -2.63
CA SER A 54 -15.90 7.02 -3.75
C SER A 54 -17.38 7.12 -3.32
N ARG A 55 -17.67 7.24 -2.02
CA ARG A 55 -19.03 7.23 -1.46
C ARG A 55 -19.39 8.54 -0.78
#